data_AF-A0A8J5CET3-F1
#
_entry.id   AF-A0A8J5CET3-F1
#
_cell.length_a   1.000
_cell.length_b   1.000
_cell.length_c   1.000
_cell.angle_alpha   90.00
_cell.angle_beta   90.00
_cell.angle_gamma   90.00
#
_symmetry.space_group_name_H-M   'P 1'
#
loop_
_entity.id
_entity.type
_entity.pdbx_description
1 polymer ?
#
loop_
_entity_poly.entity_id
_entity_poly.type
_entity_poly.pdbx_seq_one_letter_code
_entity_poly.pdbx_strand_id
1 'polypeptide(L)'
;MDGYGTVRLRAYESMIRMTLSSLCLQYSVDYKLETYLKIARLYLEDDDPVQGEAYINRASILQIRKKSRILDVTLTCLRLRHTTLTVHLHRLRLSPDPHCPWCMNIPETIEHFLLQCPRFHSHRVMLHSELLALNVTTFDLPTLLAAAGVSPSRQHAIIRLTCAFLRKTGQLPRLW
;
A
#
# COMPACT_ATOMS: atom_id res chain seq x y z
N MET A 1 4.81 -25.35 38.84
CA MET A 1 4.93 -25.50 37.38
C MET A 1 3.65 -26.23 36.99
N ASP A 2 2.59 -25.66 36.43
CA ASP A 2 2.50 -24.73 35.31
C ASP A 2 1.23 -23.86 35.43
N GLY A 3 1.39 -22.58 35.75
CA GLY A 3 0.32 -21.57 35.65
C GLY A 3 0.38 -20.76 34.36
N TYR A 4 1.54 -20.75 33.70
CA TYR A 4 1.81 -19.95 32.50
C TYR A 4 1.20 -20.55 31.22
N GLY A 5 1.23 -21.89 31.05
CA GLY A 5 0.65 -22.57 29.89
C GLY A 5 -0.87 -22.43 29.80
N THR A 6 -1.56 -22.45 30.95
CA THR A 6 -3.03 -22.41 31.04
C THR A 6 -3.63 -21.04 30.69
N VAL A 7 -2.89 -19.95 30.94
CA VAL A 7 -3.31 -18.59 30.56
C VAL A 7 -3.07 -18.34 29.06
N ARG A 8 -1.96 -18.84 28.51
CA ARG A 8 -1.65 -18.79 27.07
C ARG A 8 -2.65 -19.56 26.23
N LEU A 9 -3.00 -20.79 26.61
CA LEU A 9 -4.00 -21.63 25.94
C LEU A 9 -5.41 -21.01 25.94
N ARG A 10 -5.82 -20.31 27.02
CA ARG A 10 -7.10 -19.61 27.07
C ARG A 10 -7.13 -18.35 26.21
N ALA A 11 -6.03 -17.58 26.19
CA ALA A 11 -5.88 -16.42 25.31
C ALA A 11 -5.91 -16.85 23.84
N TYR A 12 -5.21 -17.95 23.54
CA TYR A 12 -5.20 -18.62 22.25
C TYR A 12 -6.60 -19.06 21.79
N GLU A 13 -7.35 -19.77 22.64
CA GLU A 13 -8.71 -20.19 22.30
C GLU A 13 -9.66 -18.99 22.16
N SER A 14 -9.49 -17.95 22.97
CA SER A 14 -10.29 -16.73 22.89
C SER A 14 -10.03 -15.96 21.59
N MET A 15 -8.75 -15.79 21.20
CA MET A 15 -8.38 -15.13 19.94
C MET A 15 -8.84 -15.95 18.72
N ILE A 16 -8.67 -17.27 18.76
CA ILE A 16 -9.11 -18.16 17.68
C ILE A 16 -10.65 -18.16 17.56
N ARG A 17 -11.39 -18.32 18.66
CA ARG A 17 -12.86 -18.22 18.67
C ARG A 17 -13.34 -16.87 18.15
N MET A 18 -12.67 -15.78 18.52
CA MET A 18 -13.01 -14.44 18.04
C MET A 18 -12.77 -14.32 16.52
N THR A 19 -11.70 -14.91 15.98
CA THR A 19 -11.43 -14.94 14.53
C THR A 19 -12.34 -15.90 13.74
N LEU A 20 -12.84 -16.97 14.35
CA LEU A 20 -13.75 -17.94 13.72
C LEU A 20 -15.23 -17.57 13.88
N SER A 21 -15.56 -16.62 14.76
CA SER A 21 -16.93 -16.13 14.93
C SER A 21 -17.42 -15.38 13.69
N SER A 22 -18.69 -15.57 13.32
CA SER A 22 -19.35 -14.91 12.19
C SER A 22 -19.36 -13.37 12.28
N LEU A 23 -19.14 -12.79 13.47
CA LEU A 23 -18.90 -11.35 13.66
C LEU A 23 -17.58 -10.87 13.04
N CYS A 24 -16.63 -11.76 12.77
CA CYS A 24 -15.34 -11.39 12.20
C CYS A 24 -15.46 -10.80 10.78
N LEU A 25 -16.55 -11.06 10.05
CA LEU A 25 -16.82 -10.43 8.76
C LEU A 25 -16.77 -8.89 8.81
N GLN A 26 -17.02 -8.27 9.98
CA GLN A 26 -17.05 -6.82 10.14
C GLN A 26 -15.70 -6.18 10.51
N TYR A 27 -14.71 -6.95 10.98
CA TYR A 27 -13.42 -6.37 11.39
C TYR A 27 -12.56 -5.94 10.19
N SER A 28 -11.77 -4.87 10.38
CA SER A 28 -10.87 -4.34 9.35
C SER A 28 -9.81 -5.37 8.95
N VAL A 29 -9.33 -5.28 7.71
CA VAL A 29 -8.24 -6.14 7.21
C VAL A 29 -6.98 -6.02 8.08
N ASP A 30 -6.74 -4.82 8.63
CA ASP A 30 -5.61 -4.54 9.52
C ASP A 30 -5.72 -5.31 10.83
N TYR A 31 -6.90 -5.30 11.45
CA TYR A 31 -7.15 -6.03 12.68
C TYR A 31 -6.96 -7.54 12.49
N LYS A 32 -7.49 -8.10 11.40
CA LYS A 32 -7.35 -9.52 11.07
C LYS A 32 -5.89 -9.90 10.80
N LEU A 33 -5.16 -9.07 10.06
CA LEU A 33 -3.74 -9.28 9.79
C LEU A 33 -2.94 -9.31 11.10
N GLU A 34 -3.12 -8.31 11.97
CA GLU A 34 -2.43 -8.24 13.24
C GLU A 34 -2.78 -9.42 14.15
N THR A 35 -4.04 -9.85 14.15
CA THR A 35 -4.50 -11.00 14.91
C THR A 35 -3.84 -12.30 14.43
N TYR A 36 -3.79 -12.55 13.11
CA TYR A 36 -3.12 -13.74 12.57
C TYR A 36 -1.61 -13.73 12.85
N LEU A 37 -0.94 -12.58 12.79
CA LEU A 37 0.48 -12.48 13.15
C LEU A 37 0.72 -12.77 14.64
N LYS A 38 -0.16 -12.29 15.53
CA LYS A 38 -0.10 -12.61 16.96
C LYS A 38 -0.33 -14.09 17.22
N ILE A 39 -1.33 -14.70 16.58
CA ILE A 39 -1.60 -16.14 16.71
C ILE A 39 -0.41 -16.96 16.20
N ALA A 40 0.14 -16.63 15.03
CA ALA A 40 1.32 -17.31 14.49
C ALA A 40 2.51 -17.25 15.45
N ARG A 41 2.78 -16.07 16.04
CA ARG A 41 3.83 -15.91 17.04
C ARG A 41 3.62 -16.84 18.25
N LEU A 42 2.39 -16.91 18.77
CA LEU A 42 2.08 -17.76 19.92
C LEU A 42 2.36 -19.24 19.64
N TYR A 43 1.95 -19.76 18.47
CA TYR A 43 2.25 -21.15 18.09
C TYR A 43 3.74 -21.42 17.93
N LEU A 44 4.49 -20.47 17.36
CA LEU A 44 5.95 -20.58 17.25
C LEU A 44 6.63 -20.56 18.62
N GLU A 45 6.09 -19.79 19.58
CA GLU A 45 6.57 -19.76 20.97
C GLU A 45 6.27 -21.05 21.75
N ASP A 46 5.22 -21.78 21.37
CA ASP A 46 4.80 -23.05 21.98
C ASP A 46 5.27 -24.28 21.15
N ASP A 47 6.27 -24.11 20.27
CA ASP A 47 6.93 -25.15 19.46
C ASP A 47 5.98 -25.95 18.53
N ASP A 48 4.90 -25.32 18.06
CA ASP A 48 4.00 -25.84 17.01
C ASP A 48 4.17 -25.06 15.70
N PRO A 49 5.23 -25.36 14.91
CA PRO A 49 5.51 -24.64 13.67
C PRO A 49 4.45 -24.89 12.59
N VAL A 50 3.77 -26.04 12.61
CA VAL A 50 2.76 -26.40 11.60
C VAL A 50 1.57 -25.44 11.67
N GLN A 51 1.07 -25.19 12.88
CA GLN A 51 0.01 -24.21 13.05
C GLN A 51 0.51 -22.78 12.88
N GLY A 52 1.71 -22.46 13.38
CA GLY A 52 2.35 -21.16 13.16
C GLY A 52 2.39 -20.78 11.68
N GLU A 53 2.85 -21.70 10.82
CA GLU A 53 2.91 -21.53 9.37
C GLU A 53 1.52 -21.35 8.75
N ALA A 54 0.51 -22.11 9.18
CA ALA A 54 -0.85 -21.96 8.68
C ALA A 54 -1.41 -20.53 8.89
N TYR A 55 -1.11 -19.90 10.04
CA TYR A 55 -1.52 -18.52 10.30
C TYR A 55 -0.64 -17.47 9.60
N ILE A 56 0.65 -17.74 9.39
CA ILE A 56 1.52 -16.92 8.52
C ILE A 56 0.96 -16.88 7.09
N ASN A 57 0.54 -18.02 6.56
CA ASN A 57 -0.03 -18.11 5.21
C ASN A 57 -1.36 -17.34 5.09
N ARG A 58 -2.20 -17.32 6.14
CA ARG A 58 -3.40 -16.47 6.16
C ARG A 58 -3.05 -14.98 6.24
N ALA A 59 -2.07 -14.62 7.07
CA ALA A 59 -1.57 -13.26 7.20
C ALA A 59 -0.97 -12.74 5.88
N SER A 60 -0.25 -13.59 5.13
CA SER A 60 0.37 -13.20 3.85
C SER A 60 -0.69 -12.81 2.81
N ILE A 61 -1.80 -13.55 2.71
CA ILE A 61 -2.94 -13.21 1.84
C ILE A 61 -3.53 -11.85 2.22
N LEU A 62 -3.77 -11.60 3.51
CA LEU A 62 -4.30 -10.32 3.97
C LEU A 62 -3.32 -9.17 3.73
N GLN A 63 -2.02 -9.41 3.88
CA GLN A 63 -0.99 -8.42 3.59
C GLN A 63 -0.94 -8.04 2.11
N ILE A 64 -1.10 -9.02 1.20
CA ILE A 64 -1.21 -8.78 -0.24
C ILE A 64 -2.46 -7.92 -0.54
N ARG A 65 -3.61 -8.28 0.04
CA ARG A 65 -4.86 -7.51 -0.12
C ARG A 65 -4.74 -6.09 0.41
N LYS A 66 -4.13 -5.90 1.59
CA LYS A 66 -3.88 -4.58 2.19
C LYS A 66 -3.00 -3.72 1.29
N LYS A 67 -1.88 -4.27 0.80
CA LYS A 67 -0.98 -3.57 -0.13
C LYS A 67 -1.69 -3.20 -1.44
N SER A 68 -2.58 -4.06 -1.95
CA SER A 68 -3.42 -3.74 -3.10
C SER A 68 -4.36 -2.57 -2.81
N ARG A 69 -5.11 -2.63 -1.69
CA ARG A 69 -6.05 -1.58 -1.28
C ARG A 69 -5.38 -0.23 -1.09
N ILE A 70 -4.18 -0.19 -0.49
CA ILE A 70 -3.42 1.06 -0.31
C ILE A 70 -3.16 1.71 -1.66
N LEU A 71 -2.82 0.93 -2.70
CA LEU A 71 -2.58 1.46 -4.03
C LEU A 71 -3.85 1.98 -4.69
N ASP A 72 -4.96 1.26 -4.54
CA ASP A 72 -6.26 1.69 -5.08
C ASP A 72 -6.71 3.02 -4.45
N VAL A 73 -6.55 3.14 -3.12
CA VAL A 73 -6.81 4.38 -2.37
C VAL A 73 -5.85 5.47 -2.82
N THR A 74 -4.54 5.20 -2.88
CA THR A 74 -3.52 6.15 -3.32
C THR A 74 -3.83 6.69 -4.71
N LEU A 75 -4.17 5.81 -5.66
CA LEU A 75 -4.51 6.20 -7.02
C LEU A 75 -5.77 7.07 -7.07
N THR A 76 -6.78 6.72 -6.26
CA THR A 76 -8.02 7.51 -6.13
C THR A 76 -7.73 8.89 -5.54
N CYS A 77 -6.94 8.97 -4.48
CA CYS A 77 -6.45 10.20 -3.86
C CYS A 77 -5.71 11.10 -4.86
N LEU A 78 -4.80 10.53 -5.65
CA LEU A 78 -4.08 11.24 -6.71
C LEU A 78 -5.04 11.77 -7.79
N ARG A 79 -6.02 10.97 -8.24
CA ARG A 79 -7.02 11.39 -9.23
C ARG A 79 -7.88 12.54 -8.73
N LEU A 80 -8.27 12.51 -7.45
CA LEU A 80 -9.13 13.53 -6.83
C LEU A 80 -8.34 14.70 -6.22
N ARG A 81 -7.00 14.67 -6.30
CA ARG A 81 -6.09 15.67 -5.70
C ARG A 81 -6.21 15.78 -4.17
N HIS A 82 -6.69 14.73 -3.52
CA HIS A 82 -6.70 14.57 -2.06
C HIS A 82 -5.45 13.81 -1.64
N THR A 83 -4.31 14.50 -1.65
CA THR A 83 -2.99 13.89 -1.46
C THR A 83 -2.31 14.45 -0.22
N THR A 84 -1.39 13.70 0.37
CA THR A 84 -0.52 14.17 1.47
C THR A 84 0.83 14.73 0.99
N LEU A 85 0.91 15.19 -0.28
CA LEU A 85 2.05 15.95 -0.81
C LEU A 85 2.12 17.37 -0.21
N THR A 86 3.32 17.93 -0.07
CA THR A 86 3.55 19.15 0.73
C THR A 86 2.78 20.37 0.21
N VAL A 87 2.57 20.53 -1.10
CA VAL A 87 1.73 21.63 -1.63
C VAL A 87 0.29 21.54 -1.08
N HIS A 88 -0.28 20.34 -1.02
CA HIS A 88 -1.64 20.15 -0.50
C HIS A 88 -1.66 20.36 1.01
N LEU A 89 -0.68 19.80 1.73
CA LEU A 89 -0.57 19.98 3.18
C LEU A 89 -0.39 21.45 3.58
N HIS A 90 0.42 22.21 2.83
CA HIS A 90 0.62 23.65 3.05
C HIS A 90 -0.68 24.43 2.86
N ARG A 91 -1.48 24.11 1.84
CA ARG A 91 -2.83 24.72 1.66
C ARG A 91 -3.75 24.44 2.85
N LEU A 92 -3.64 23.26 3.46
CA LEU A 92 -4.35 22.90 4.68
C LEU A 92 -3.70 23.44 5.96
N ARG A 93 -2.59 24.18 5.86
CA ARG A 93 -1.79 24.70 6.98
C ARG A 93 -1.21 23.60 7.88
N LEU A 94 -0.97 22.42 7.32
CA LEU A 94 -0.35 21.26 8.00
C LEU A 94 1.15 21.14 7.70
N SER A 95 1.66 21.86 6.71
CA SER A 95 3.09 21.95 6.37
C SER A 95 3.54 23.42 6.44
N PRO A 96 4.75 23.73 6.93
CA PRO A 96 5.24 25.11 7.00
C PRO A 96 5.50 25.71 5.63
N ASP A 97 5.86 24.90 4.64
CA ASP A 97 6.14 25.34 3.27
C ASP A 97 5.64 24.31 2.23
N PRO A 98 5.49 24.71 0.96
CA PRO A 98 4.94 23.85 -0.09
C PRO A 98 6.00 23.03 -0.84
N HIS A 99 7.26 22.99 -0.40
CA HIS A 99 8.36 22.47 -1.21
C HIS A 99 8.56 20.96 -1.07
N CYS A 100 9.14 20.39 -2.13
CA CYS A 100 9.56 19.01 -2.21
C CYS A 100 10.73 18.76 -1.24
N PRO A 101 10.69 17.72 -0.40
CA PRO A 101 11.77 17.45 0.57
C PRO A 101 13.13 17.14 -0.06
N TRP A 102 13.17 16.84 -1.36
CA TRP A 102 14.39 16.47 -2.09
C TRP A 102 14.82 17.51 -3.13
N CYS A 103 14.02 18.56 -3.35
CA CYS A 103 14.32 19.57 -4.36
C CYS A 103 14.31 20.96 -3.72
N MET A 104 15.35 21.75 -4.02
CA MET A 104 15.45 23.10 -3.49
C MET A 104 14.40 24.02 -4.10
N ASN A 105 13.52 24.57 -3.26
CA ASN A 105 12.50 25.56 -3.63
C ASN A 105 11.54 25.14 -4.76
N ILE A 106 11.33 23.85 -4.98
CA ILE A 106 10.36 23.35 -5.96
C ILE A 106 9.08 22.90 -5.24
N PRO A 107 7.90 23.44 -5.56
CA PRO A 107 6.65 22.99 -4.97
C PRO A 107 6.37 21.49 -5.25
N GLU A 108 6.08 20.70 -4.21
CA GLU A 108 5.72 19.27 -4.36
C GLU A 108 4.27 19.10 -4.84
N THR A 109 4.04 19.28 -6.14
CA THR A 109 2.76 18.96 -6.78
C THR A 109 2.70 17.47 -7.21
N ILE A 110 1.50 16.98 -7.55
CA ILE A 110 1.34 15.65 -8.16
C ILE A 110 2.16 15.53 -9.45
N GLU A 111 2.17 16.59 -10.26
CA GLU A 111 2.94 16.67 -11.49
C GLU A 111 4.44 16.60 -11.22
N HIS A 112 4.93 17.37 -10.24
CA HIS A 112 6.31 17.31 -9.83
C HIS A 112 6.67 15.89 -9.38
N PHE A 113 5.90 15.31 -8.48
CA PHE A 113 6.14 13.97 -7.94
C PHE A 113 6.18 12.90 -9.04
N LEU A 114 5.17 12.87 -9.93
CA LEU A 114 5.01 11.82 -10.94
C LEU A 114 5.84 12.01 -12.19
N LEU A 115 6.14 13.25 -12.61
CA LEU A 115 6.72 13.54 -13.93
C LEU A 115 8.11 14.19 -13.85
N GLN A 116 8.43 14.96 -12.81
CA GLN A 116 9.58 15.88 -12.85
C GLN A 116 10.65 15.60 -11.79
N CYS A 117 10.26 15.14 -10.59
CA CYS A 117 11.12 15.07 -9.42
C CYS A 117 12.39 14.23 -9.67
N PRO A 118 13.61 14.80 -9.62
CA PRO A 118 14.85 14.08 -9.91
C PRO A 118 15.04 12.82 -9.07
N ARG A 119 14.53 12.81 -7.83
CA ARG A 119 14.58 11.66 -6.92
C ARG A 119 14.00 10.38 -7.52
N PHE A 120 13.01 10.49 -8.40
CA PHE A 120 12.32 9.34 -9.02
C PHE A 120 12.66 9.15 -10.50
N HIS A 121 13.71 9.80 -11.00
CA HIS A 121 14.08 9.74 -12.42
C HIS A 121 14.28 8.30 -12.93
N SER A 122 15.07 7.47 -12.24
CA SER A 122 15.30 6.08 -12.65
C SER A 122 14.01 5.25 -12.71
N HIS A 123 13.11 5.43 -11.73
CA HIS A 123 11.81 4.78 -11.72
C HIS A 123 10.92 5.23 -12.88
N ARG A 124 10.97 6.53 -13.25
CA ARG A 124 10.24 7.06 -14.41
C ARG A 124 10.80 6.54 -15.73
N VAL A 125 12.11 6.43 -15.87
CA VAL A 125 12.74 5.86 -17.08
C VAL A 125 12.26 4.43 -17.29
N MET A 126 12.23 3.62 -16.23
CA MET A 126 11.69 2.26 -16.30
C MET A 126 10.21 2.26 -16.69
N LEU A 127 9.38 3.07 -16.02
CA LEU A 127 7.95 3.18 -16.33
C LEU A 127 7.72 3.61 -17.79
N HIS A 128 8.46 4.61 -18.26
CA HIS A 128 8.37 5.10 -19.63
C HIS A 128 8.75 4.02 -20.65
N SER A 129 9.82 3.25 -20.38
CA SER A 129 10.21 2.14 -21.25
C SER A 129 9.13 1.05 -21.33
N GLU A 130 8.49 0.73 -20.21
CA GLU A 130 7.40 -0.27 -20.14
C GLU A 130 6.14 0.23 -20.85
N LEU A 131 5.84 1.53 -20.79
CA LEU A 131 4.72 2.14 -21.52
C LEU A 131 4.95 2.14 -23.04
N LEU A 132 6.17 2.47 -23.48
CA LEU A 132 6.53 2.40 -24.91
C LEU A 132 6.41 0.97 -25.45
N ALA A 133 6.79 -0.04 -24.66
CA ALA A 133 6.61 -1.45 -25.05
C ALA A 133 5.13 -1.85 -25.22
N LEU A 134 4.19 -1.10 -24.64
CA LEU A 134 2.75 -1.27 -24.81
C LEU A 134 2.17 -0.39 -25.95
N ASN A 135 3.03 0.29 -26.70
CA ASN A 135 2.71 1.31 -27.72
C ASN A 135 1.95 2.52 -27.13
N VAL A 136 2.27 2.91 -25.90
CA VAL A 136 1.77 4.14 -25.26
C VAL A 136 2.86 5.19 -25.34
N THR A 137 2.66 6.21 -26.17
CA THR A 137 3.65 7.28 -26.41
C THR A 137 3.47 8.50 -25.51
N THR A 138 2.32 8.62 -24.83
CA THR A 138 2.03 9.72 -23.91
C THR A 138 2.57 9.42 -22.51
N PHE A 139 3.17 10.44 -21.88
CA PHE A 139 3.67 10.38 -20.51
C PHE A 139 3.20 11.61 -19.73
N ASP A 140 1.91 11.61 -19.38
CA ASP A 140 1.23 12.70 -18.69
C ASP A 140 0.34 12.18 -17.54
N LEU A 141 -0.18 13.11 -16.73
CA LEU A 141 -1.03 12.75 -15.59
C LEU A 141 -2.31 11.98 -15.99
N PRO A 142 -3.08 12.41 -17.02
CA PRO A 142 -4.27 11.67 -17.43
C PRO A 142 -3.99 10.23 -17.87
N THR A 143 -2.91 10.01 -18.62
CA THR A 143 -2.51 8.66 -19.06
C THR A 143 -2.09 7.83 -17.85
N LEU A 144 -1.20 8.34 -17.00
CA LEU A 144 -0.66 7.56 -15.87
C LEU A 144 -1.73 7.25 -14.81
N LEU A 145 -2.58 8.21 -14.49
CA LEU A 145 -3.56 8.07 -13.41
C LEU A 145 -4.85 7.42 -13.88
N ALA A 146 -5.33 7.72 -15.09
CA ALA A 146 -6.64 7.28 -15.57
C ALA A 146 -6.59 6.40 -16.83
N ALA A 147 -5.39 6.11 -17.37
CA ALA A 147 -5.24 5.47 -18.68
C ALA A 147 -6.05 6.18 -19.78
N ALA A 148 -6.11 7.52 -19.69
CA ALA A 148 -6.83 8.34 -20.65
C ALA A 148 -6.26 8.16 -22.07
N GLY A 149 -7.14 8.10 -23.07
CA GLY A 149 -6.73 7.92 -24.46
C GLY A 149 -6.23 6.52 -24.83
N VAL A 150 -6.31 5.54 -23.92
CA VAL A 150 -5.80 4.17 -24.14
C VAL A 150 -6.96 3.19 -24.28
N SER A 151 -6.80 2.20 -25.18
CA SER A 151 -7.78 1.14 -25.40
C SER A 151 -8.11 0.37 -24.11
N PRO A 152 -9.39 0.02 -23.83
CA PRO A 152 -9.78 -0.66 -22.59
C PRO A 152 -8.95 -1.90 -22.25
N SER A 153 -8.55 -2.68 -23.26
CA SER A 153 -7.70 -3.86 -23.13
C SER A 153 -6.32 -3.59 -22.51
N ARG A 154 -5.81 -2.36 -22.61
CA ARG A 154 -4.48 -1.95 -22.13
C ARG A 154 -4.53 -1.08 -20.88
N GLN A 155 -5.68 -0.54 -20.50
CA GLN A 155 -5.82 0.34 -19.34
C GLN A 155 -5.32 -0.33 -18.06
N HIS A 156 -5.68 -1.59 -17.84
CA HIS A 156 -5.23 -2.33 -16.66
C HIS A 156 -3.70 -2.47 -16.60
N ALA A 157 -3.04 -2.65 -17.74
CA ALA A 157 -1.58 -2.70 -17.80
C ALA A 157 -0.96 -1.36 -17.37
N ILE A 158 -1.47 -0.23 -17.89
CA ILE A 158 -1.00 1.11 -17.50
C ILE A 158 -1.15 1.33 -16.00
N ILE A 159 -2.34 1.06 -15.45
CA ILE A 159 -2.57 1.24 -14.00
C ILE A 159 -1.64 0.35 -13.19
N ARG A 160 -1.40 -0.90 -13.62
CA ARG A 160 -0.43 -1.79 -12.96
C ARG A 160 0.99 -1.23 -12.99
N LEU A 161 1.43 -0.67 -14.11
CA LEU A 161 2.75 -0.05 -14.24
C LEU A 161 2.87 1.20 -13.36
N THR A 162 1.85 2.07 -13.35
CA THR A 162 1.79 3.24 -12.46
C THR A 162 1.84 2.80 -10.99
N CYS A 163 1.08 1.77 -10.60
CA CYS A 163 1.14 1.22 -9.25
C CYS A 163 2.51 0.62 -8.91
N ALA A 164 3.19 -0.01 -9.87
CA ALA A 164 4.55 -0.52 -9.68
C ALA A 164 5.55 0.64 -9.47
N PHE A 165 5.45 1.71 -10.24
CA PHE A 165 6.21 2.94 -10.04
C PHE A 165 5.99 3.49 -8.63
N LEU A 166 4.74 3.69 -8.21
CA LEU A 166 4.38 4.22 -6.88
C LEU A 166 4.98 3.38 -5.75
N ARG A 167 4.94 2.04 -5.85
CA ARG A 167 5.59 1.15 -4.88
C ARG A 167 7.09 1.35 -4.82
N LYS A 168 7.76 1.41 -5.99
CA LYS A 168 9.22 1.54 -6.08
C LYS A 168 9.72 2.87 -5.53
N THR A 169 8.90 3.93 -5.54
CA THR A 169 9.27 5.20 -4.88
C THR A 169 9.44 5.08 -3.36
N GLY A 170 8.81 4.07 -2.73
CA GLY A 170 8.76 3.94 -1.27
C GLY A 170 7.94 5.03 -0.56
N GLN A 171 7.20 5.86 -1.31
CA GLN A 171 6.48 7.02 -0.75
C GLN A 171 4.98 6.78 -0.55
N LEU A 172 4.49 5.55 -0.69
CA LEU A 172 3.06 5.26 -0.48
C LEU A 172 2.49 5.85 0.83
N PRO A 173 3.16 5.77 2.00
CA PRO A 173 2.64 6.37 3.23
C PRO A 173 2.46 7.89 3.20
N ARG A 174 3.03 8.59 2.21
CA ARG A 174 2.93 10.04 2.02
C ARG A 174 1.95 10.44 0.89
N LEU A 175 1.18 9.49 0.36
CA LEU A 175 0.27 9.72 -0.76
C LEU A 175 -1.20 9.40 -0.45
N TRP A 176 -1.50 8.88 0.74
CA TRP A 176 -2.85 8.61 1.23
C TRP A 176 -3.00 9.04 2.70
#